data_AF-A0A4Q3NIS4-F1
#
_entry.id   AF-A0A4Q3NIS4-F1
#
_cell.length_a   1.000
_cell.length_b   1.000
_cell.length_c   1.000
_cell.angle_alpha   90.00
_cell.angle_beta   90.00
_cell.angle_gamma   90.00
#
_symmetry.space_group_name_H-M   'P 1'
#
loop_
_entity.id
_entity.type
_entity.pdbx_description
1 polymer ?
#
loop_
_entity_poly.entity_id
_entity_poly.type
_entity_poly.pdbx_seq_one_letter_code
_entity_poly.pdbx_strand_id
1 'polypeptide(L)'
;AKTTLDIAMSATKDDLSEVVVTAMGIKKSEKSLGYAVSKVDPSAMLQRSEPNVLNTLAGKVPGVDIRAGQGAPGAASRIQLRGVSSFSGSEPLIVVDGVPYSNPIINTSNPFSGGGTYGSGINNIDPNDIESISVLKGAAAASLYGSRAANGVVLITTKSGAPRKGAKSLNVQYRGGYSWEKVANIPDFQNEYGAGANFRTGSSNGSWGARFGKGVQYDANGLVIGTSASGIDSIPATTWATMYASYPELFPNGRLAYKANPNNVADIFSTGTLMEHSIGLNGGEGNTLFNITMSNTDQTGYITNSSYRKNNFSIGGQTAVGKLTIGGNAAYSRSKQVGGFIGNLTGN
;
A
#
# COMPACT_ATOMS: atom_id res chain seq x y z
N ALA A 1 29.80 -49.80 -1.67
CA ALA A 1 28.35 -50.08 -1.75
C ALA A 1 27.63 -48.75 -1.98
N LYS A 2 26.80 -48.63 -3.04
CA LYS A 2 25.97 -47.44 -3.29
C LYS A 2 24.61 -47.70 -2.64
N THR A 3 24.22 -46.86 -1.68
CA THR A 3 22.88 -46.90 -1.10
C THR A 3 21.91 -46.23 -2.07
N THR A 4 21.04 -47.01 -2.70
CA THR A 4 19.94 -46.52 -3.53
C THR A 4 18.71 -46.30 -2.64
N LEU A 5 18.15 -45.08 -2.71
CA LEU A 5 16.98 -44.67 -1.97
C LEU A 5 15.81 -44.58 -2.96
N ASP A 6 14.92 -45.57 -2.93
CA ASP A 6 13.70 -45.56 -3.74
C ASP A 6 12.62 -44.75 -3.03
N ILE A 7 12.34 -43.56 -3.55
CA ILE A 7 11.27 -42.68 -3.06
C ILE A 7 10.04 -42.92 -3.93
N ALA A 8 9.07 -43.65 -3.40
CA ALA A 8 7.76 -43.80 -4.03
C ALA A 8 6.85 -42.62 -3.65
N MET A 9 6.51 -41.77 -4.63
CA MET A 9 5.51 -40.72 -4.46
C MET A 9 4.10 -41.32 -4.51
N SER A 10 3.33 -41.20 -3.43
CA SER A 10 1.89 -41.46 -3.45
C SER A 10 1.18 -40.31 -4.15
N ALA A 11 0.47 -40.60 -5.25
CA ALA A 11 -0.33 -39.61 -5.93
C ALA A 11 -1.59 -39.31 -5.09
N THR A 12 -1.63 -38.14 -4.47
CA THR A 12 -2.84 -37.63 -3.81
C THR A 12 -3.88 -37.31 -4.90
N LYS A 13 -4.94 -38.12 -4.99
CA LYS A 13 -6.17 -37.82 -5.74
C LYS A 13 -7.02 -36.84 -4.92
N ASP A 14 -6.57 -35.59 -4.82
CA ASP A 14 -7.47 -34.49 -4.49
C ASP A 14 -7.93 -33.88 -5.81
N ASP A 15 -9.09 -34.31 -6.31
CA ASP A 15 -9.83 -33.56 -7.32
C ASP A 15 -10.27 -32.24 -6.66
N LEU A 16 -9.37 -31.25 -6.66
CA LEU A 16 -9.62 -29.88 -6.22
C LEU A 16 -10.63 -29.24 -7.16
N SER A 17 -11.90 -29.55 -6.97
CA SER A 17 -12.99 -28.79 -7.58
C SER A 17 -12.89 -27.35 -7.08
N GLU A 18 -12.64 -26.40 -7.98
CA GLU A 18 -12.64 -24.98 -7.62
C GLU A 18 -14.04 -24.59 -7.14
N VAL A 19 -14.14 -24.38 -5.82
CA VAL A 19 -15.37 -23.95 -5.18
C VAL A 19 -15.31 -22.46 -4.93
N VAL A 20 -16.35 -21.76 -5.40
CA VAL A 20 -16.56 -20.32 -5.24
C VAL A 20 -17.55 -20.12 -4.09
N VAL A 21 -17.25 -19.16 -3.22
CA VAL A 21 -18.20 -18.77 -2.17
C VAL A 21 -19.24 -17.86 -2.81
N THR A 22 -20.50 -18.27 -2.75
CA THR A 22 -21.62 -17.46 -3.23
C THR A 22 -22.20 -16.63 -2.09
N ALA A 23 -23.12 -15.71 -2.40
CA ALA A 23 -23.83 -14.98 -1.35
C ALA A 23 -24.41 -15.96 -0.32
N MET A 24 -24.35 -15.60 0.97
CA MET A 24 -24.76 -16.43 2.12
C MET A 24 -23.77 -17.54 2.54
N GLY A 25 -22.52 -17.51 2.09
CA GLY A 25 -21.49 -18.46 2.56
C GLY A 25 -21.64 -19.87 1.99
N ILE A 26 -22.62 -20.09 1.09
CA ILE A 26 -22.81 -21.37 0.42
C ILE A 26 -21.78 -21.50 -0.69
N LYS A 27 -21.01 -22.57 -0.61
CA LYS A 27 -20.00 -22.97 -1.57
C LYS A 27 -20.67 -23.60 -2.81
N LYS A 28 -20.49 -23.00 -3.99
CA LYS A 28 -20.94 -23.57 -5.28
C LYS A 28 -19.76 -23.78 -6.22
N SER A 29 -19.85 -24.81 -7.06
CA SER A 29 -18.87 -25.01 -8.13
C SER A 29 -18.93 -23.83 -9.09
N GLU A 30 -17.78 -23.31 -9.51
CA GLU A 30 -17.70 -22.21 -10.47
C GLU A 30 -18.50 -22.48 -11.74
N LYS A 31 -18.46 -23.73 -12.24
CA LYS A 31 -19.18 -24.19 -13.43
C LYS A 31 -20.70 -24.12 -13.30
N SER A 32 -21.23 -24.08 -12.07
CA SER A 32 -22.68 -24.02 -11.82
C SER A 32 -23.24 -22.60 -11.84
N LEU A 33 -22.37 -21.58 -11.95
CA LEU A 33 -22.75 -20.18 -11.92
C LEU A 33 -22.96 -19.67 -13.35
N GLY A 34 -24.15 -19.14 -13.64
CA GLY A 34 -24.48 -18.55 -14.93
C GLY A 34 -23.89 -17.15 -15.17
N TYR A 35 -22.88 -16.75 -14.40
CA TYR A 35 -22.29 -15.41 -14.43
C TYR A 35 -20.80 -15.46 -14.08
N ALA A 36 -20.06 -14.45 -14.56
CA ALA A 36 -18.61 -14.37 -14.32
C ALA A 36 -18.33 -14.05 -12.84
N VAL A 37 -17.67 -14.99 -12.16
CA VAL A 37 -17.04 -14.79 -10.86
C VAL A 37 -15.54 -14.91 -11.04
N SER A 38 -14.79 -14.12 -10.30
CA SER A 38 -13.34 -14.27 -10.24
C SER A 38 -12.94 -14.47 -8.79
N LYS A 39 -12.24 -15.57 -8.53
CA LYS A 39 -11.70 -15.90 -7.21
C LYS A 39 -10.24 -15.47 -7.15
N VAL A 40 -9.85 -14.87 -6.02
CA VAL A 40 -8.45 -14.56 -5.74
C VAL A 40 -7.99 -15.41 -4.56
N ASP A 41 -6.90 -16.13 -4.77
CA ASP A 41 -6.23 -16.90 -3.72
C ASP A 41 -5.52 -15.93 -2.74
N PRO A 42 -5.82 -16.02 -1.43
CA PRO A 42 -5.14 -15.22 -0.40
C PRO A 42 -3.63 -15.41 -0.36
N SER A 43 -3.10 -16.56 -0.79
CA SER A 43 -1.65 -16.82 -0.80
C SER A 43 -0.85 -15.75 -1.55
N ALA A 44 -1.43 -15.24 -2.65
CA ALA A 44 -0.85 -14.18 -3.46
C ALA A 44 -0.88 -12.79 -2.80
N MET A 45 -1.65 -12.62 -1.72
CA MET A 45 -1.66 -11.43 -0.86
C MET A 45 -0.56 -11.54 0.19
N LEU A 46 -0.49 -12.72 0.83
CA LEU A 46 0.45 -13.02 1.89
C LEU A 46 1.90 -12.99 1.38
N GLN A 47 2.17 -13.42 0.14
CA GLN A 47 3.52 -13.42 -0.41
C GLN A 47 4.17 -12.03 -0.51
N ARG A 48 3.37 -10.96 -0.71
CA ARG A 48 3.90 -9.60 -0.84
C ARG A 48 3.93 -8.83 0.48
N SER A 49 3.44 -9.42 1.57
CA SER A 49 3.18 -8.72 2.84
C SER A 49 2.41 -7.41 2.62
N GLU A 50 1.52 -7.37 1.62
CA GLU A 50 0.82 -6.15 1.24
C GLU A 50 -0.24 -5.81 2.31
N PRO A 51 -0.11 -4.68 3.01
CA PRO A 51 -1.02 -4.33 4.11
C PRO A 51 -2.43 -3.97 3.62
N ASN A 52 -2.56 -3.60 2.33
CA ASN A 52 -3.81 -3.20 1.72
C ASN A 52 -4.39 -4.31 0.82
N VAL A 53 -5.49 -4.89 1.30
CA VAL A 53 -6.21 -5.99 0.64
C VAL A 53 -6.52 -5.69 -0.83
N LEU A 54 -6.93 -4.47 -1.16
CA LEU A 54 -7.34 -4.11 -2.52
C LEU A 54 -6.17 -4.06 -3.50
N ASN A 55 -4.99 -3.61 -3.06
CA ASN A 55 -3.80 -3.52 -3.92
C ASN A 55 -3.39 -4.89 -4.47
N THR A 56 -3.71 -5.96 -3.76
CA THR A 56 -3.42 -7.33 -4.21
C THR A 56 -4.32 -7.83 -5.33
N LEU A 57 -5.47 -7.20 -5.56
CA LEU A 57 -6.42 -7.52 -6.62
C LEU A 57 -6.04 -6.86 -7.95
N ALA A 58 -5.19 -5.83 -7.90
CA ALA A 58 -4.75 -5.09 -9.07
C ALA A 58 -4.08 -6.03 -10.09
N GLY A 59 -4.60 -6.04 -11.32
CA GLY A 59 -4.10 -6.89 -12.41
C GLY A 59 -4.39 -8.39 -12.28
N LYS A 60 -5.00 -8.86 -11.17
CA LYS A 60 -5.36 -10.28 -10.99
C LYS A 60 -6.80 -10.60 -11.36
N VAL A 61 -7.68 -9.59 -11.35
CA VAL A 61 -9.10 -9.78 -11.67
C VAL A 61 -9.49 -8.93 -12.88
N PRO A 62 -9.94 -9.54 -14.00
CA PRO A 62 -10.36 -8.79 -15.19
C PRO A 62 -11.52 -7.82 -14.89
N GLY A 63 -11.43 -6.58 -15.37
CA GLY A 63 -12.49 -5.57 -15.17
C GLY A 63 -12.59 -5.00 -13.75
N VAL A 64 -11.60 -5.26 -12.90
CA VAL A 64 -11.38 -4.58 -11.62
C VAL A 64 -10.29 -3.53 -11.83
N ASP A 65 -10.63 -2.27 -11.61
CA ASP A 65 -9.69 -1.16 -11.56
C ASP A 65 -9.44 -0.81 -10.09
N ILE A 66 -8.19 -0.96 -9.64
CA ILE A 66 -7.75 -0.59 -8.30
C ILE A 66 -6.91 0.65 -8.42
N ARG A 67 -7.35 1.73 -7.78
CA ARG A 67 -6.59 2.97 -7.67
C ARG A 67 -6.03 3.05 -6.27
N ALA A 68 -4.77 2.63 -6.13
CA ALA A 68 -4.03 2.84 -4.90
C ALA A 68 -3.90 4.34 -4.64
N GLY A 69 -4.00 4.72 -3.36
CA GLY A 69 -3.76 6.08 -2.92
C GLY A 69 -2.29 6.47 -3.07
N GLN A 70 -2.02 7.72 -2.71
CA GLN A 70 -0.68 8.31 -2.63
C GLN A 70 0.31 7.35 -1.94
N GLY A 71 1.60 7.40 -2.27
CA GLY A 71 2.64 6.50 -1.73
C GLY A 71 2.98 6.66 -0.24
N ALA A 72 2.05 7.17 0.58
CA ALA A 72 2.18 7.22 2.02
C ALA A 72 1.82 5.86 2.65
N PRO A 73 2.50 5.45 3.74
CA PRO A 73 2.14 4.26 4.51
C PRO A 73 0.65 4.25 4.88
N GLY A 74 -0.03 3.12 4.65
CA GLY A 74 -1.44 2.95 4.98
C GLY A 74 -2.44 3.76 4.15
N ALA A 75 -2.03 4.33 3.01
CA ALA A 75 -2.92 5.11 2.14
C ALA A 75 -4.17 4.32 1.70
N ALA A 76 -5.26 5.05 1.51
CA ALA A 76 -6.53 4.49 1.06
C ALA A 76 -6.41 3.90 -0.35
N SER A 77 -7.13 2.83 -0.65
CA SER A 77 -7.30 2.37 -2.04
C SER A 77 -8.77 2.40 -2.42
N ARG A 78 -9.04 2.78 -3.67
CA ARG A 78 -10.37 2.75 -4.27
C ARG A 78 -10.47 1.59 -5.24
N ILE A 79 -11.61 0.90 -5.22
CA ILE A 79 -11.94 -0.19 -6.13
C ILE A 79 -13.12 0.20 -7.02
N GLN A 80 -13.01 -0.14 -8.29
CA GLN A 80 -13.98 0.18 -9.32
C GLN A 80 -14.21 -1.08 -10.17
N LEU A 81 -15.46 -1.50 -10.36
CA LEU A 81 -15.79 -2.64 -11.22
C LEU A 81 -16.44 -2.15 -12.50
N ARG A 82 -15.89 -2.54 -13.66
CA ARG A 82 -16.43 -2.20 -15.00
C ARG A 82 -16.59 -0.69 -15.27
N GLY A 83 -15.69 0.13 -14.74
CA GLY A 83 -15.68 1.58 -14.98
C GLY A 83 -16.74 2.34 -14.18
N VAL A 84 -16.81 3.66 -14.41
CA VAL A 84 -17.67 4.57 -13.64
C VAL A 84 -19.09 4.54 -14.18
N SER A 85 -20.03 4.11 -13.34
CA SER A 85 -21.46 3.98 -13.65
C SER A 85 -22.32 5.12 -13.10
N SER A 86 -21.75 5.99 -12.24
CA SER A 86 -22.48 7.09 -11.61
C SER A 86 -21.59 8.33 -11.45
N PHE A 87 -22.21 9.50 -11.40
CA PHE A 87 -21.52 10.77 -11.17
C PHE A 87 -21.13 10.99 -9.70
N SER A 88 -21.77 10.29 -8.76
CA SER A 88 -21.61 10.52 -7.31
C SER A 88 -20.83 9.43 -6.56
N GLY A 89 -20.50 8.31 -7.21
CA GLY A 89 -19.73 7.24 -6.59
C GLY A 89 -20.04 5.87 -7.16
N SER A 90 -19.00 5.07 -7.33
CA SER A 90 -19.08 3.84 -8.13
C SER A 90 -18.29 2.68 -7.55
N GLU A 91 -18.04 2.73 -6.23
CA GLU A 91 -17.46 1.59 -5.53
C GLU A 91 -18.47 0.43 -5.49
N PRO A 92 -18.01 -0.83 -5.64
CA PRO A 92 -18.83 -2.00 -5.42
C PRO A 92 -19.22 -2.14 -3.95
N LEU A 93 -20.30 -2.90 -3.70
CA LEU A 93 -20.62 -3.30 -2.34
C LEU A 93 -19.57 -4.30 -1.84
N ILE A 94 -18.94 -4.00 -0.70
CA ILE A 94 -18.08 -4.95 -0.01
C ILE A 94 -18.94 -5.72 0.99
N VAL A 95 -18.80 -7.05 0.98
CA VAL A 95 -19.51 -7.94 1.90
C VAL A 95 -18.47 -8.82 2.57
N VAL A 96 -18.44 -8.80 3.90
CA VAL A 96 -17.53 -9.62 4.71
C VAL A 96 -18.37 -10.63 5.48
N ASP A 97 -18.12 -11.92 5.27
CA ASP A 97 -18.85 -13.02 5.93
C ASP A 97 -20.38 -12.92 5.81
N GLY A 98 -20.86 -12.40 4.66
CA GLY A 98 -22.28 -12.22 4.37
C GLY A 98 -22.87 -10.88 4.85
N VAL A 99 -22.12 -10.07 5.60
CA VAL A 99 -22.58 -8.77 6.11
C VAL A 99 -22.01 -7.62 5.25
N PRO A 100 -22.84 -6.65 4.81
CA PRO A 100 -22.36 -5.42 4.16
C PRO A 100 -21.31 -4.70 5.02
N TYR A 101 -20.15 -4.43 4.44
CA TYR A 101 -19.03 -3.77 5.11
C TYR A 101 -18.89 -2.33 4.63
N SER A 102 -18.75 -1.41 5.57
CA SER A 102 -18.57 0.01 5.26
C SER A 102 -17.11 0.30 4.91
N ASN A 103 -16.88 0.95 3.77
CA ASN A 103 -15.55 1.34 3.31
C ASN A 103 -15.41 2.87 3.24
N PRO A 104 -15.51 3.61 4.36
CA PRO A 104 -15.28 5.04 4.34
C PRO A 104 -13.82 5.30 3.97
N ILE A 105 -13.61 6.30 3.11
CA ILE A 105 -12.30 6.87 2.84
C ILE A 105 -12.13 8.06 3.78
N ILE A 106 -11.09 8.06 4.62
CA ILE A 106 -10.78 9.24 5.42
C ILE A 106 -9.92 10.15 4.56
N ASN A 107 -10.38 11.37 4.33
CA ASN A 107 -9.68 12.32 3.48
C ASN A 107 -9.48 13.64 4.22
N THR A 108 -8.51 14.41 3.77
CA THR A 108 -8.40 15.80 4.21
C THR A 108 -9.60 16.61 3.71
N SER A 109 -9.95 17.68 4.43
CA SER A 109 -11.04 18.58 4.04
C SER A 109 -10.73 19.36 2.77
N ASN A 110 -9.44 19.60 2.47
CA ASN A 110 -9.00 20.23 1.24
C ASN A 110 -7.72 19.56 0.68
N PRO A 111 -7.81 18.82 -0.43
CA PRO A 111 -6.63 18.15 -1.00
C PRO A 111 -5.58 19.13 -1.55
N PHE A 112 -5.94 20.39 -1.82
CA PHE A 112 -5.00 21.41 -2.32
C PHE A 112 -4.13 22.02 -1.24
N SER A 113 -4.57 22.01 0.03
CA SER A 113 -3.86 22.66 1.14
C SER A 113 -3.56 21.73 2.31
N GLY A 114 -4.27 20.60 2.43
CA GLY A 114 -4.26 19.74 3.60
C GLY A 114 -3.74 18.32 3.35
N GLY A 115 -3.16 18.05 2.19
CA GLY A 115 -2.51 16.78 1.89
C GLY A 115 -3.39 15.68 1.30
N GLY A 116 -2.92 14.43 1.39
CA GLY A 116 -3.51 13.26 0.74
C GLY A 116 -4.60 12.54 1.54
N THR A 117 -4.99 11.37 1.04
CA THR A 117 -6.03 10.50 1.62
C THR A 117 -5.47 9.56 2.70
N TYR A 118 -6.13 9.51 3.84
CA TYR A 118 -5.72 8.80 5.05
C TYR A 118 -6.51 7.48 5.19
N GLY A 119 -6.05 6.39 4.58
CA GLY A 119 -6.66 5.06 4.77
C GLY A 119 -8.12 4.90 4.30
N SER A 120 -8.54 3.65 4.19
CA SER A 120 -9.89 3.22 3.82
C SER A 120 -10.39 2.15 4.78
N GLY A 121 -11.70 2.06 5.00
CA GLY A 121 -12.28 1.06 5.90
C GLY A 121 -11.81 -0.37 5.62
N ILE A 122 -11.72 -0.76 4.35
CA ILE A 122 -11.23 -2.08 3.93
C ILE A 122 -9.78 -2.37 4.33
N ASN A 123 -8.96 -1.35 4.60
CA ASN A 123 -7.59 -1.53 5.09
C ASN A 123 -7.57 -2.06 6.53
N ASN A 124 -8.69 -1.98 7.26
CA ASN A 124 -8.82 -2.54 8.60
C ASN A 124 -9.01 -4.06 8.60
N ILE A 125 -9.31 -4.66 7.45
CA ILE A 125 -9.34 -6.12 7.32
C ILE A 125 -7.91 -6.63 7.35
N ASP A 126 -7.69 -7.68 8.13
CA ASP A 126 -6.40 -8.38 8.20
C ASP A 126 -6.25 -9.33 7.01
N PRO A 127 -5.26 -9.16 6.13
CA PRO A 127 -4.99 -10.11 5.04
C PRO A 127 -4.76 -11.55 5.56
N ASN A 128 -4.23 -11.72 6.77
CA ASN A 128 -3.97 -13.03 7.36
C ASN A 128 -5.24 -13.78 7.76
N ASP A 129 -6.34 -13.07 8.01
CA ASP A 129 -7.63 -13.67 8.33
C ASP A 129 -8.51 -13.85 7.08
N ILE A 130 -8.05 -13.48 5.88
CA ILE A 130 -8.80 -13.71 4.65
C ILE A 130 -8.65 -15.17 4.22
N GLU A 131 -9.79 -15.82 4.04
CA GLU A 131 -9.88 -17.18 3.49
C GLU A 131 -10.12 -17.15 1.98
N SER A 132 -10.92 -16.21 1.48
CA SER A 132 -11.09 -16.02 0.04
C SER A 132 -11.68 -14.67 -0.31
N ILE A 133 -11.39 -14.19 -1.52
CA ILE A 133 -12.04 -13.03 -2.13
C ILE A 133 -12.69 -13.48 -3.44
N SER A 134 -13.98 -13.19 -3.58
CA SER A 134 -14.77 -13.47 -4.78
C SER A 134 -15.38 -12.17 -5.31
N VAL A 135 -15.13 -11.85 -6.57
CA VAL A 135 -15.68 -10.64 -7.21
C VAL A 135 -16.86 -11.03 -8.10
N LEU A 136 -18.06 -10.58 -7.73
CA LEU A 136 -19.30 -10.79 -8.48
C LEU A 136 -19.56 -9.57 -9.37
N LYS A 137 -19.65 -9.79 -10.68
CA LYS A 137 -19.75 -8.71 -11.67
C LYS A 137 -21.16 -8.63 -12.27
N GLY A 138 -21.76 -7.44 -12.27
CA GLY A 138 -23.02 -7.15 -12.98
C GLY A 138 -24.30 -7.60 -12.28
N ALA A 139 -25.36 -7.85 -13.07
CA ALA A 139 -26.74 -8.03 -12.60
C ALA A 139 -26.95 -9.23 -11.65
N ALA A 140 -26.11 -10.27 -11.73
CA ALA A 140 -26.19 -11.43 -10.84
C ALA A 140 -25.84 -11.11 -9.37
N ALA A 141 -25.13 -10.01 -9.12
CA ALA A 141 -24.87 -9.54 -7.76
C ALA A 141 -26.07 -8.77 -7.18
N ALA A 142 -26.78 -8.03 -8.04
CA ALA A 142 -27.95 -7.21 -7.68
C ALA A 142 -29.16 -8.06 -7.24
N SER A 143 -29.29 -9.30 -7.70
CA SER A 143 -30.36 -10.21 -7.26
C SER A 143 -30.19 -10.67 -5.81
N LEU A 144 -28.95 -10.75 -5.32
CA LEU A 144 -28.64 -11.24 -3.96
C LEU A 144 -28.52 -10.09 -2.95
N TYR A 145 -28.00 -8.94 -3.38
CA TYR A 145 -27.67 -7.81 -2.48
C TYR A 145 -28.43 -6.51 -2.81
N GLY A 146 -29.36 -6.55 -3.77
CA GLY A 146 -30.20 -5.43 -4.14
C GLY A 146 -29.46 -4.32 -4.88
N SER A 147 -30.03 -3.11 -4.83
CA SER A 147 -29.54 -1.93 -5.57
C SER A 147 -28.08 -1.54 -5.24
N ARG A 148 -27.61 -1.81 -4.02
CA ARG A 148 -26.22 -1.56 -3.60
C ARG A 148 -25.19 -2.37 -4.39
N ALA A 149 -25.60 -3.49 -4.98
CA ALA A 149 -24.76 -4.34 -5.81
C ALA A 149 -24.86 -4.03 -7.31
N ALA A 150 -25.50 -2.92 -7.70
CA ALA A 150 -25.53 -2.47 -9.10
C ALA A 150 -24.12 -2.24 -9.67
N ASN A 151 -23.18 -1.80 -8.84
CA ASN A 151 -21.77 -1.63 -9.18
C ASN A 151 -20.94 -2.91 -8.97
N GLY A 152 -21.59 -4.06 -8.74
CA GLY A 152 -20.98 -5.34 -8.39
C GLY A 152 -20.67 -5.50 -6.90
N VAL A 153 -20.14 -6.67 -6.54
CA VAL A 153 -19.87 -7.07 -5.14
C VAL A 153 -18.49 -7.65 -5.00
N VAL A 154 -17.78 -7.25 -3.95
CA VAL A 154 -16.56 -7.91 -3.47
C VAL A 154 -16.93 -8.69 -2.23
N LEU A 155 -17.00 -10.01 -2.37
CA LEU A 155 -17.29 -10.92 -1.27
C LEU A 155 -15.99 -11.41 -0.65
N ILE A 156 -15.79 -11.09 0.61
CA ILE A 156 -14.67 -11.51 1.43
C ILE A 156 -15.20 -12.53 2.43
N THR A 157 -14.55 -13.69 2.49
CA THR A 157 -14.78 -14.68 3.54
C THR A 157 -13.54 -14.72 4.42
N THR A 158 -13.72 -14.60 5.72
CA THR A 158 -12.63 -14.69 6.69
C THR A 158 -12.48 -16.12 7.22
N LYS A 159 -11.30 -16.47 7.70
CA LYS A 159 -11.04 -17.74 8.40
C LYS A 159 -11.84 -17.80 9.70
N SER A 160 -12.09 -16.64 10.32
CA SER A 160 -12.95 -16.50 11.49
C SER A 160 -14.45 -16.71 11.18
N GLY A 161 -14.94 -16.24 10.03
CA GLY A 161 -16.33 -16.43 9.60
C GLY A 161 -16.61 -17.80 9.00
N ALA A 162 -15.58 -18.49 8.50
CA ALA A 162 -15.67 -19.86 7.98
C ALA A 162 -14.58 -20.76 8.57
N PRO A 163 -14.62 -21.03 9.90
CA PRO A 163 -13.57 -21.78 10.59
C PRO A 163 -13.45 -23.19 10.02
N ARG A 164 -12.21 -23.66 9.88
CA ARG A 164 -11.90 -24.99 9.35
C ARG A 164 -11.02 -25.78 10.30
N LYS A 165 -11.24 -27.09 10.29
CA LYS A 165 -10.33 -28.05 10.90
C LYS A 165 -9.08 -28.13 10.02
N GLY A 166 -7.90 -27.90 10.61
CA GLY A 166 -6.64 -28.19 9.93
C GLY A 166 -6.27 -29.67 10.03
N ALA A 167 -5.02 -30.00 9.67
CA ALA A 167 -4.54 -31.39 9.68
C ALA A 167 -4.52 -32.00 11.09
N LYS A 168 -4.35 -31.17 12.13
CA LYS A 168 -4.43 -31.57 13.54
C LYS A 168 -5.68 -30.99 14.20
N SER A 169 -6.06 -31.53 15.37
CA SER A 169 -7.15 -31.01 16.21
C SER A 169 -6.91 -29.54 16.63
N LEU A 170 -5.65 -29.17 16.83
CA LEU A 170 -5.18 -27.80 17.02
C LEU A 170 -4.02 -27.52 16.06
N ASN A 171 -4.13 -26.44 15.30
CA ASN A 171 -3.08 -25.97 14.40
C ASN A 171 -2.71 -24.55 14.82
N VAL A 172 -1.41 -24.31 14.93
CA VAL A 172 -0.84 -22.99 15.21
C VAL A 172 0.00 -22.62 14.00
N GLN A 173 -0.23 -21.44 13.44
CA GLN A 173 0.57 -20.88 12.37
C GLN A 173 1.16 -19.55 12.82
N TYR A 174 2.45 -19.38 12.56
CA TYR A 174 3.11 -18.09 12.68
C TYR A 174 3.57 -17.63 11.30
N ARG A 175 3.38 -16.35 11.02
CA ARG A 175 3.88 -15.68 9.82
C ARG A 175 4.66 -14.44 10.21
N GLY A 176 5.87 -14.32 9.66
CA GLY A 176 6.70 -13.13 9.73
C GLY A 176 7.03 -12.67 8.32
N GLY A 177 6.86 -11.37 8.05
CA GLY A 177 7.20 -10.74 6.78
C GLY A 177 8.07 -9.52 7.02
N TYR A 178 9.09 -9.35 6.18
CA TYR A 178 9.92 -8.15 6.15
C TYR A 178 10.13 -7.70 4.72
N SER A 179 9.98 -6.39 4.49
CA SER A 179 10.23 -5.77 3.18
C SER A 179 10.76 -4.35 3.36
N TRP A 180 11.42 -3.87 2.31
CA TRP A 180 11.93 -2.50 2.21
C TRP A 180 11.34 -1.82 0.99
N GLU A 181 11.06 -0.53 1.11
CA GLU A 181 10.42 0.29 0.09
C GLU A 181 11.37 1.40 -0.33
N LYS A 182 11.48 1.64 -1.63
CA LYS A 182 12.25 2.75 -2.20
C LYS A 182 11.35 3.53 -3.15
N VAL A 183 11.63 4.83 -3.29
CA VAL A 183 10.96 5.65 -4.30
C VAL A 183 11.15 4.99 -5.66
N ALA A 184 10.03 4.74 -6.36
CA ALA A 184 10.06 3.98 -7.61
C ALA A 184 10.70 4.79 -8.74
N ASN A 185 10.29 6.05 -8.88
CA ASN A 185 10.81 6.99 -9.86
C ASN A 185 10.70 8.42 -9.31
N ILE A 186 11.64 9.26 -9.71
CA ILE A 186 11.56 10.72 -9.57
C ILE A 186 11.65 11.33 -10.97
N PRO A 187 11.14 12.55 -11.19
CA PRO A 187 11.30 13.22 -12.47
C PRO A 187 12.77 13.39 -12.84
N ASP A 188 13.07 13.38 -14.14
CA ASP A 188 14.39 13.77 -14.64
C ASP A 188 14.56 15.28 -14.46
N PHE A 189 15.46 15.68 -13.57
CA PHE A 189 15.77 17.08 -13.33
C PHE A 189 16.92 17.56 -14.21
N GLN A 190 16.77 18.74 -14.79
CA GLN A 190 17.88 19.43 -15.43
C GLN A 190 18.93 19.79 -14.36
N ASN A 191 20.21 19.63 -14.71
CA ASN A 191 21.35 19.93 -13.85
C ASN A 191 22.32 20.92 -14.53
N GLU A 192 21.78 21.76 -15.42
CA GLU A 192 22.55 22.76 -16.17
C GLU A 192 22.40 24.17 -15.63
N TYR A 193 21.26 24.52 -15.04
CA TYR A 193 20.93 25.85 -14.53
C TYR A 193 20.55 25.76 -13.04
N GLY A 194 20.98 26.74 -12.24
CA GLY A 194 20.66 26.77 -10.80
C GLY A 194 19.55 27.77 -10.47
N ALA A 195 19.37 28.07 -9.18
CA ALA A 195 18.30 28.96 -8.74
C ALA A 195 18.44 30.38 -9.32
N GLY A 196 17.32 30.95 -9.75
CA GLY A 196 17.25 32.28 -10.32
C GLY A 196 16.14 32.42 -11.36
N ALA A 197 16.19 33.52 -12.12
CA ALA A 197 15.24 33.82 -13.19
C ALA A 197 15.93 34.58 -14.32
N ASN A 198 15.40 34.47 -15.54
CA ASN A 198 15.94 35.16 -16.72
C ASN A 198 17.45 34.92 -16.92
N PHE A 199 17.92 33.70 -16.64
CA PHE A 199 19.32 33.30 -16.71
C PHE A 199 20.27 34.06 -15.77
N ARG A 200 19.72 34.67 -14.71
CA ARG A 200 20.47 35.37 -13.65
C ARG A 200 20.30 34.66 -12.32
N THR A 201 21.37 34.54 -11.55
CA THR A 201 21.34 33.94 -10.22
C THR A 201 20.50 34.79 -9.27
N GLY A 202 19.73 34.15 -8.40
CA GLY A 202 18.93 34.83 -7.39
C GLY A 202 18.28 33.87 -6.41
N SER A 203 17.74 34.40 -5.32
CA SER A 203 16.86 33.62 -4.44
C SER A 203 15.55 33.34 -5.19
N SER A 204 15.32 32.09 -5.56
CA SER A 204 14.15 31.65 -6.32
C SER A 204 13.79 30.22 -5.94
N ASN A 205 12.51 29.88 -6.09
CA ASN A 205 11.98 28.53 -5.93
C ASN A 205 12.13 27.66 -7.20
N GLY A 206 12.73 28.20 -8.26
CA GLY A 206 12.96 27.49 -9.52
C GLY A 206 14.37 27.65 -10.06
N SER A 207 14.73 26.78 -11.00
CA SER A 207 16.08 26.70 -11.58
C SER A 207 16.22 27.42 -12.93
N TRP A 208 15.67 28.63 -13.04
CA TRP A 208 15.75 29.48 -14.24
C TRP A 208 16.91 30.49 -14.17
N GLY A 209 17.90 30.19 -13.32
CA GLY A 209 19.08 31.01 -13.10
C GLY A 209 20.15 30.80 -14.18
N ALA A 210 21.34 31.30 -13.90
CA ALA A 210 22.46 31.15 -14.82
C ALA A 210 22.87 29.68 -14.96
N ARG A 211 23.52 29.37 -16.08
CA ARG A 211 24.09 28.03 -16.30
C ARG A 211 25.19 27.79 -15.26
N PHE A 212 25.21 26.61 -14.66
CA PHE A 212 26.33 26.13 -13.86
C PHE A 212 27.60 26.14 -14.70
N GLY A 213 28.71 26.51 -14.07
CA GLY A 213 30.04 26.60 -14.65
C GLY A 213 30.44 25.45 -15.56
N LYS A 214 31.11 25.79 -16.67
CA LYS A 214 32.08 24.90 -17.33
C LYS A 214 33.54 25.17 -16.88
N GLY A 215 33.75 25.86 -15.74
CA GLY A 215 35.06 26.10 -15.11
C GLY A 215 35.70 27.46 -15.42
N VAL A 216 35.77 28.34 -14.43
CA VAL A 216 36.69 29.48 -14.33
C VAL A 216 37.61 29.23 -13.12
N GLN A 217 38.91 29.16 -13.37
CA GLN A 217 39.92 28.83 -12.37
C GLN A 217 40.43 30.10 -11.68
N TYR A 218 40.52 30.08 -10.34
CA TYR A 218 41.05 31.17 -9.52
C TYR A 218 42.34 30.71 -8.83
N ASP A 219 43.34 31.60 -8.74
CA ASP A 219 44.52 31.36 -7.88
C ASP A 219 44.25 31.75 -6.41
N ALA A 220 45.25 31.53 -5.54
CA ALA A 220 45.17 31.82 -4.10
C ALA A 220 45.04 33.31 -3.75
N ASN A 221 45.24 34.21 -4.73
CA ASN A 221 45.05 35.65 -4.60
C ASN A 221 43.75 36.10 -5.29
N GLY A 222 42.95 35.15 -5.79
CA GLY A 222 41.67 35.40 -6.44
C GLY A 222 41.77 35.85 -7.90
N LEU A 223 42.92 35.73 -8.55
CA LEU A 223 43.09 36.10 -9.96
C LEU A 223 42.55 34.99 -10.87
N VAL A 224 41.80 35.37 -11.91
CA VAL A 224 41.29 34.45 -12.93
C VAL A 224 42.44 33.98 -13.82
N ILE A 225 42.74 32.68 -13.80
CA ILE A 225 43.80 32.09 -14.64
C ILE A 225 43.26 31.43 -15.93
N GLY A 226 41.93 31.43 -16.13
CA GLY A 226 41.32 30.98 -17.38
C GLY A 226 39.79 31.00 -17.36
N THR A 227 39.16 31.12 -18.54
CA THR A 227 37.70 31.08 -18.71
C THR A 227 37.28 29.88 -19.55
N SER A 228 36.26 29.16 -19.09
CA SER A 228 35.44 28.30 -19.94
C SER A 228 34.15 28.99 -20.33
N ALA A 229 33.77 28.92 -21.61
CA ALA A 229 32.76 29.78 -22.24
C ALA A 229 31.29 29.47 -21.90
N SER A 230 30.94 28.83 -20.78
CA SER A 230 29.55 28.83 -20.27
C SER A 230 29.40 28.33 -18.83
N GLY A 231 29.42 29.25 -17.85
CA GLY A 231 28.70 29.11 -16.57
C GLY A 231 29.32 29.83 -15.35
N ILE A 232 28.60 29.83 -14.22
CA ILE A 232 28.98 30.43 -12.91
C ILE A 232 29.42 29.34 -11.92
N ASP A 233 30.55 29.51 -11.24
CA ASP A 233 31.08 28.53 -10.27
C ASP A 233 30.78 28.88 -8.79
N SER A 234 30.52 30.16 -8.47
CA SER A 234 30.15 30.58 -7.11
C SER A 234 29.29 31.84 -7.10
N ILE A 235 28.42 31.96 -6.10
CA ILE A 235 27.56 33.13 -5.85
C ILE A 235 27.94 33.81 -4.53
N PRO A 236 27.84 35.15 -4.43
CA PRO A 236 28.06 35.86 -3.17
C PRO A 236 26.93 35.58 -2.17
N ALA A 237 27.24 35.61 -0.87
CA ALA A 237 26.30 35.38 0.23
C ALA A 237 25.06 36.28 0.19
N THR A 238 25.19 37.49 -0.36
CA THR A 238 24.08 38.42 -0.57
C THR A 238 23.01 37.89 -1.53
N THR A 239 23.34 36.96 -2.42
CA THR A 239 22.37 36.33 -3.35
C THR A 239 21.30 35.54 -2.59
N TRP A 240 21.69 34.85 -1.52
CA TRP A 240 20.83 34.04 -0.65
C TRP A 240 21.01 34.47 0.82
N ALA A 241 20.71 35.74 1.10
CA ALA A 241 20.96 36.36 2.41
C ALA A 241 20.32 35.60 3.59
N THR A 242 19.10 35.09 3.43
CA THR A 242 18.42 34.28 4.46
C THR A 242 19.16 32.98 4.74
N MET A 243 19.64 32.30 3.69
CA MET A 243 20.40 31.06 3.84
C MET A 243 21.76 31.32 4.49
N TYR A 244 22.43 32.42 4.14
CA TYR A 244 23.67 32.84 4.80
C TYR A 244 23.47 33.17 6.28
N ALA A 245 22.36 33.83 6.63
CA ALA A 245 22.04 34.14 8.03
C ALA A 245 21.79 32.88 8.86
N SER A 246 21.19 31.84 8.28
CA SER A 246 20.91 30.57 8.96
C SER A 246 22.09 29.60 8.96
N TYR A 247 22.94 29.64 7.92
CA TYR A 247 24.00 28.68 7.65
C TYR A 247 25.28 29.36 7.13
N PRO A 248 25.92 30.25 7.90
CA PRO A 248 27.10 31.01 7.46
C PRO A 248 28.28 30.10 7.07
N GLU A 249 28.37 28.91 7.64
CA GLU A 249 29.38 27.88 7.35
C GLU A 249 29.34 27.36 5.90
N LEU A 250 28.18 27.46 5.23
CA LEU A 250 28.05 27.09 3.82
C LEU A 250 28.67 28.13 2.88
N PHE A 251 29.02 29.31 3.39
CA PHE A 251 29.55 30.43 2.62
C PHE A 251 30.98 30.78 3.08
N PRO A 252 31.98 29.88 2.93
CA PRO A 252 33.36 30.22 3.25
C PRO A 252 33.78 31.46 2.45
N ASN A 253 34.37 32.44 3.13
CA ASN A 253 34.75 33.75 2.56
C ASN A 253 33.56 34.52 1.95
N GLY A 254 32.33 34.30 2.44
CA GLY A 254 31.13 34.99 1.97
C GLY A 254 30.66 34.54 0.57
N ARG A 255 31.06 33.35 0.11
CA ARG A 255 30.68 32.80 -1.20
C ARG A 255 30.22 31.35 -1.07
N LEU A 256 29.20 30.98 -1.84
CA LEU A 256 28.72 29.61 -1.95
C LEU A 256 28.99 29.05 -3.35
N ALA A 257 29.44 27.81 -3.42
CA ALA A 257 29.63 27.11 -4.69
C ALA A 257 28.29 26.98 -5.44
N TYR A 258 28.24 27.48 -6.67
CA TYR A 258 27.06 27.41 -7.53
C TYR A 258 27.18 26.20 -8.46
N LYS A 259 26.78 25.05 -7.94
CA LYS A 259 26.89 23.77 -8.64
C LYS A 259 25.58 22.98 -8.58
N ALA A 260 25.38 22.11 -9.56
CA ALA A 260 24.30 21.14 -9.52
C ALA A 260 24.47 20.17 -8.34
N ASN A 261 23.35 19.75 -7.76
CA ASN A 261 23.30 18.66 -6.79
C ASN A 261 22.30 17.62 -7.32
N PRO A 262 22.71 16.72 -8.24
CA PRO A 262 21.78 15.87 -9.00
C PRO A 262 20.89 14.95 -8.14
N ASN A 263 21.35 14.59 -6.94
CA ASN A 263 20.64 13.68 -6.05
C ASN A 263 19.79 14.42 -4.99
N ASN A 264 19.76 15.75 -4.98
CA ASN A 264 19.11 16.52 -3.91
C ASN A 264 17.64 16.14 -3.66
N VAL A 265 16.87 15.80 -4.70
CA VAL A 265 15.49 15.32 -4.57
C VAL A 265 15.43 13.85 -4.17
N ALA A 266 16.34 13.01 -4.69
CA ALA A 266 16.42 11.60 -4.33
C ALA A 266 16.75 11.44 -2.83
N ASP A 267 17.66 12.27 -2.32
CA ASP A 267 18.15 12.24 -0.94
C ASP A 267 17.09 12.65 0.10
N ILE A 268 15.97 13.25 -0.33
CA ILE A 268 14.80 13.51 0.53
C ILE A 268 14.15 12.19 0.96
N PHE A 269 14.21 11.17 0.11
CA PHE A 269 13.59 9.88 0.35
C PHE A 269 14.57 8.93 1.03
N SER A 270 14.10 8.29 2.09
CA SER A 270 14.83 7.22 2.78
C SER A 270 14.36 5.85 2.30
N THR A 271 15.08 4.79 2.64
CA THR A 271 14.53 3.43 2.45
C THR A 271 13.50 3.16 3.54
N GLY A 272 12.24 2.99 3.15
CA GLY A 272 11.15 2.58 4.03
C GLY A 272 11.25 1.11 4.41
N THR A 273 10.55 0.71 5.46
CA THR A 273 10.50 -0.67 5.96
C THR A 273 9.07 -1.06 6.27
N LEU A 274 8.75 -2.33 6.05
CA LEU A 274 7.45 -2.91 6.35
C LEU A 274 7.66 -4.27 7.01
N MET A 275 7.20 -4.37 8.25
CA MET A 275 7.23 -5.55 9.09
C MET A 275 5.81 -6.05 9.32
N GLU A 276 5.64 -7.36 9.28
CA GLU A 276 4.37 -8.00 9.56
C GLU A 276 4.58 -9.24 10.42
N HIS A 277 3.80 -9.37 11.48
CA HIS A 277 3.74 -10.54 12.34
C HIS A 277 2.30 -10.99 12.48
N SER A 278 2.04 -12.28 12.27
CA SER A 278 0.71 -12.86 12.46
C SER A 278 0.81 -14.21 13.15
N ILE A 279 -0.09 -14.44 14.10
CA ILE A 279 -0.30 -15.73 14.76
C ILE A 279 -1.74 -16.15 14.51
N GLY A 280 -1.92 -17.32 13.91
CA GLY A 280 -3.20 -17.96 13.67
C GLY A 280 -3.34 -19.24 14.49
N LEU A 281 -4.51 -19.44 15.08
CA LEU A 281 -4.88 -20.67 15.77
C LEU A 281 -6.20 -21.15 15.18
N ASN A 282 -6.22 -22.35 14.62
CA ASN A 282 -7.45 -22.95 14.13
C ASN A 282 -7.53 -24.42 14.53
N GLY A 283 -8.73 -24.85 14.88
CA GLY A 283 -8.92 -26.17 15.43
C GLY A 283 -10.38 -26.48 15.65
N GLY A 284 -10.62 -27.61 16.29
CA GLY A 284 -11.97 -28.04 16.60
C GLY A 284 -12.07 -29.51 16.96
N GLU A 285 -13.10 -29.82 17.72
CA GLU A 285 -13.45 -31.16 18.18
C GLU A 285 -14.89 -31.47 17.79
N GLY A 286 -15.12 -32.69 17.28
CA GLY A 286 -16.41 -33.11 16.76
C GLY A 286 -16.96 -32.12 15.71
N ASN A 287 -18.12 -31.56 16.02
CA ASN A 287 -18.83 -30.60 15.17
C ASN A 287 -18.55 -29.13 15.51
N THR A 288 -17.64 -28.85 16.44
CA THR A 288 -17.28 -27.50 16.87
C THR A 288 -15.93 -27.11 16.30
N LEU A 289 -15.87 -26.00 15.57
CA LEU A 289 -14.66 -25.45 14.98
C LEU A 289 -14.45 -24.02 15.48
N PHE A 290 -13.19 -23.60 15.56
CA PHE A 290 -12.82 -22.22 15.89
C PHE A 290 -11.61 -21.75 15.08
N ASN A 291 -11.48 -20.43 14.98
CA ASN A 291 -10.33 -19.74 14.42
C ASN A 291 -10.06 -18.46 15.22
N ILE A 292 -8.79 -18.18 15.48
CA ILE A 292 -8.30 -16.95 16.09
C ILE A 292 -7.14 -16.45 15.23
N THR A 293 -7.14 -15.17 14.88
CA THR A 293 -6.02 -14.52 14.20
C THR A 293 -5.62 -13.26 14.94
N MET A 294 -4.33 -13.10 15.20
CA MET A 294 -3.72 -11.92 15.79
C MET A 294 -2.62 -11.44 14.85
N SER A 295 -2.63 -10.17 14.48
CA SER A 295 -1.56 -9.62 13.65
C SER A 295 -1.16 -8.20 14.03
N ASN A 296 0.09 -7.90 13.71
CA ASN A 296 0.67 -6.57 13.77
C ASN A 296 1.37 -6.25 12.45
N THR A 297 1.13 -5.05 11.94
CA THR A 297 1.86 -4.47 10.81
C THR A 297 2.50 -3.17 11.27
N ASP A 298 3.79 -3.00 11.01
CA ASP A 298 4.52 -1.75 11.21
C ASP A 298 5.21 -1.34 9.90
N GLN A 299 4.80 -0.21 9.34
CA GLN A 299 5.34 0.36 8.12
C GLN A 299 5.94 1.73 8.42
N THR A 300 7.22 1.90 8.12
CA THR A 300 7.90 3.20 8.06
C THR A 300 8.07 3.59 6.60
N GLY A 301 7.52 4.73 6.20
CA GLY A 301 7.54 5.13 4.79
C GLY A 301 8.91 5.64 4.34
N TYR A 302 9.10 5.67 3.02
CA TYR A 302 10.27 6.25 2.37
C TYR A 302 10.26 7.79 2.36
N ILE A 303 9.20 8.42 2.89
CA ILE A 303 9.13 9.86 3.17
C ILE A 303 9.37 10.07 4.66
N THR A 304 10.26 11.00 5.02
CA THR A 304 10.57 11.32 6.41
C THR A 304 9.31 11.64 7.23
N ASN A 305 9.30 11.14 8.47
CA ASN A 305 8.20 11.29 9.42
C ASN A 305 6.85 10.69 8.94
N SER A 306 6.88 9.64 8.14
CA SER A 306 5.68 8.89 7.74
C SER A 306 5.68 7.46 8.27
N SER A 307 4.56 7.02 8.84
CA SER A 307 4.41 5.65 9.36
C SER A 307 2.97 5.18 9.39
N TYR A 308 2.78 3.87 9.39
CA TYR A 308 1.50 3.20 9.57
C TYR A 308 1.66 1.96 10.43
N ARG A 309 0.88 1.90 11.51
CA ARG A 309 0.83 0.75 12.42
C ARG A 309 -0.57 0.22 12.48
N LYS A 310 -0.76 -1.09 12.31
CA LYS A 310 -2.06 -1.76 12.42
C LYS A 310 -1.94 -2.96 13.35
N ASN A 311 -2.87 -3.09 14.28
CA ASN A 311 -3.05 -4.28 15.10
C ASN A 311 -4.44 -4.85 14.82
N ASN A 312 -4.51 -6.15 14.57
CA ASN A 312 -5.78 -6.84 14.35
C ASN A 312 -5.91 -8.01 15.31
N PHE A 313 -7.15 -8.25 15.71
CA PHE A 313 -7.58 -9.45 16.42
C PHE A 313 -8.89 -9.90 15.81
N SER A 314 -8.98 -11.17 15.43
CA SER A 314 -10.25 -11.78 15.05
C SER A 314 -10.40 -13.15 15.69
N ILE A 315 -11.65 -13.48 15.96
CA ILE A 315 -12.07 -14.75 16.51
C ILE A 315 -13.37 -15.17 15.85
N GLY A 316 -13.53 -16.45 15.62
CA GLY A 316 -14.82 -17.00 15.26
C GLY A 316 -14.91 -18.48 15.52
N GLY A 317 -16.14 -18.97 15.50
CA GLY A 317 -16.42 -20.36 15.76
C GLY A 317 -17.78 -20.75 15.23
N GLN A 318 -17.95 -22.05 15.02
CA GLN A 318 -19.21 -22.64 14.65
C GLN A 318 -19.37 -23.98 15.34
N THR A 319 -20.61 -24.36 15.64
CA THR A 319 -20.97 -25.67 16.17
C THR A 319 -22.21 -26.20 15.46
N ALA A 320 -22.21 -27.48 15.12
CA ALA A 320 -23.39 -28.15 14.58
C ALA A 320 -24.02 -29.10 15.61
N VAL A 321 -25.28 -28.84 15.94
CA VAL A 321 -26.11 -29.62 16.86
C VAL A 321 -27.25 -30.25 16.05
N GLY A 322 -27.10 -31.52 15.69
CA GLY A 322 -28.01 -32.22 14.79
C GLY A 322 -28.02 -31.59 13.40
N LYS A 323 -29.16 -31.03 12.97
CA LYS A 323 -29.33 -30.33 11.69
C LYS A 323 -29.11 -28.81 11.78
N LEU A 324 -28.92 -28.27 12.98
CA LEU A 324 -28.74 -26.84 13.21
C LEU A 324 -27.24 -26.52 13.29
N THR A 325 -26.79 -25.53 12.52
CA THR A 325 -25.45 -24.96 12.65
C THR A 325 -25.55 -23.55 13.19
N ILE A 326 -24.85 -23.28 14.28
CA ILE A 326 -24.75 -21.96 14.91
C ILE A 326 -23.31 -21.51 14.76
N GLY A 327 -23.09 -20.29 14.27
CA GLY A 327 -21.75 -19.72 14.15
C GLY A 327 -21.76 -18.23 14.41
N GLY A 328 -20.59 -17.71 14.75
CA GLY A 328 -20.38 -16.29 14.97
C GLY A 328 -18.90 -15.93 14.91
N ASN A 329 -18.63 -14.69 14.57
CA ASN A 329 -17.28 -14.13 14.51
C ASN A 329 -17.27 -12.68 15.00
N ALA A 330 -16.10 -12.24 15.46
CA ALA A 330 -15.82 -10.88 15.87
C ALA A 330 -14.42 -10.49 15.41
N ALA A 331 -14.26 -9.24 14.99
CA ALA A 331 -12.98 -8.68 14.59
C ALA A 331 -12.80 -7.29 15.18
N TYR A 332 -11.58 -6.99 15.60
CA TYR A 332 -11.13 -5.70 16.08
C TYR A 332 -9.88 -5.29 15.31
N SER A 333 -9.86 -4.05 14.85
CA SER A 333 -8.70 -3.44 14.20
C SER A 333 -8.42 -2.07 14.79
N ARG A 334 -7.14 -1.79 15.05
CA ARG A 334 -6.68 -0.47 15.44
C ARG A 334 -5.49 -0.08 14.60
N SER A 335 -5.66 0.97 13.80
CA SER A 335 -4.59 1.58 13.03
C SER A 335 -4.20 2.96 13.54
N LYS A 336 -2.91 3.29 13.46
CA LYS A 336 -2.37 4.64 13.62
C LYS A 336 -1.56 4.98 12.38
N GLN A 337 -1.95 6.04 11.70
CA GLN A 337 -1.24 6.56 10.53
C GLN A 337 -0.64 7.93 10.88
N VAL A 338 0.60 8.15 10.46
CA VAL A 338 1.28 9.45 10.50
C VAL A 338 1.69 9.78 9.07
N GLY A 339 1.14 10.86 8.53
CA GLY A 339 1.53 11.36 7.21
C GLY A 339 2.88 12.07 7.27
N GLY A 340 3.67 11.96 6.20
CA GLY A 340 4.89 12.74 6.05
C GLY A 340 4.60 14.24 5.93
N PHE A 341 5.61 15.07 6.13
CA PHE A 341 5.48 16.50 5.92
C PHE A 341 5.22 16.79 4.44
N ILE A 342 4.15 17.55 4.14
CA ILE A 342 3.84 18.04 2.79
C ILE A 342 4.02 19.55 2.80
N GLY A 343 5.03 20.03 2.06
CA GLY A 343 5.27 21.45 1.85
C GLY A 343 6.18 22.13 2.88
N ASN A 344 6.67 23.31 2.50
CA ASN A 344 7.49 24.17 3.32
C ASN A 344 6.63 24.75 4.46
N LEU A 345 6.74 24.20 5.67
CA LEU A 345 6.27 24.83 6.89
C LEU A 345 7.20 25.99 7.26
N THR A 346 7.33 26.97 6.38
CA THR A 346 7.81 28.31 6.75
C THR A 346 6.60 29.21 6.91
N GLY A 347 6.32 29.60 8.16
CA GLY A 347 5.64 30.85 8.50
C GLY A 347 4.16 30.73 8.85
N ASN A 348 3.88 30.56 10.14
CA ASN A 348 3.39 31.70 10.92
C ASN A 348 4.29 31.85 12.15
#